data_AF-A0A2D2ME26-F1
#
_entry.id   AF-A0A2D2ME26-F1
#
_cell.length_a   1.000
_cell.length_b   1.000
_cell.length_c   1.000
_cell.angle_alpha   90.00
_cell.angle_beta   90.00
_cell.angle_gamma   90.00
#
_symmetry.space_group_name_H-M   'P 1'
#
loop_
_entity.id
_entity.type
_entity.pdbx_description
1 polymer ?
#
loop_
_entity_poly.entity_id
_entity_poly.type
_entity_poly.pdbx_seq_one_letter_code
_entity_poly.pdbx_strand_id
1 'polypeptide(L)'
;MYPELVDALRELGWLEVPACSRSGSAARTLSNARPSIQEVLSALLRAGFQRPQQSGLKVVRMEHPRLGEALFVKQSTSLESRLQAPLVLLPRYEERLQQILAIAGVERGSTSYYHNSNLRGFPKRRNGGEADIAYGIDLGFSHATALEQTLEYLLGAKTAVAVALPASQELVEAEVLDLSEQAHSDTERDALIKARIGQSGYRDDLLAYWGGCAVTDCCVPELLRASHIKPWRAASPAERLDPFNGLLLTPNLDLAFDRGLISFDDQGQILLGEDLNPDSARALNITPSLRLRQIEPQHRGYLAWHREHLFRK
;
A
#
# COMPACT_ATOMS: atom_id res chain seq x y z
N MET A 1 10.28 5.29 41.33
CA MET A 1 10.54 6.12 40.13
C MET A 1 11.10 7.44 40.64
N TYR A 2 12.31 7.81 40.22
CA TYR A 2 13.06 8.93 40.81
C TYR A 2 12.40 10.28 40.43
N PRO A 3 11.94 11.09 41.41
CA PRO A 3 11.23 12.35 41.15
C PRO A 3 12.02 13.33 40.30
N GLU A 4 13.35 13.33 40.44
CA GLU A 4 14.28 14.19 39.72
C GLU A 4 14.26 13.94 38.20
N LEU A 5 13.94 12.72 37.76
CA LEU A 5 13.81 12.37 36.34
C LEU A 5 12.53 12.97 35.74
N VAL A 6 11.46 13.08 36.54
CA VAL A 6 10.16 13.59 36.07
C VAL A 6 10.21 15.10 35.85
N ASP A 7 10.94 15.83 36.70
CA ASP A 7 11.07 17.27 36.55
C ASP A 7 12.03 17.64 35.41
N ALA A 8 13.10 16.88 35.20
CA ALA A 8 13.98 17.03 34.03
C ALA A 8 13.24 16.78 32.70
N LEU A 9 12.33 15.81 32.67
CA LEU A 9 11.52 15.50 31.47
C LEU A 9 10.44 16.56 31.20
N ARG A 10 9.99 17.29 32.23
CA ARG A 10 9.07 18.44 32.06
C ARG A 10 9.78 19.68 31.53
N GLU A 11 11.00 19.98 31.99
CA GLU A 11 11.79 21.10 31.46
C GLU A 11 12.17 20.91 29.98
N LEU A 12 12.34 19.65 29.55
CA LEU A 12 12.62 19.31 28.16
C LEU A 12 11.38 19.29 27.26
N GLY A 13 10.17 19.43 27.81
CA GLY A 13 8.91 19.43 27.07
C GLY A 13 8.36 18.05 26.68
N TRP A 14 8.88 16.98 27.30
CA TRP A 14 8.50 15.58 26.99
C TRP A 14 7.31 15.08 27.82
N LEU A 15 6.83 15.88 28.76
CA LEU A 15 5.63 15.60 29.56
C LEU A 15 4.72 16.83 29.57
N GLU A 16 3.52 16.68 29.00
CA GLU A 16 2.51 17.74 28.96
C GLU A 16 1.96 18.04 30.36
N VAL A 17 1.82 19.34 30.67
CA VAL A 17 1.11 19.82 31.87
C VAL A 17 -0.39 19.71 31.59
N PRO A 18 -1.20 19.11 32.47
CA PRO A 18 -2.62 18.93 32.20
C PRO A 18 -3.34 20.29 32.22
N ALA A 19 -3.61 20.84 31.04
CA ALA A 19 -4.46 22.00 30.88
C ALA A 19 -5.91 21.57 30.61
N CYS A 20 -6.78 22.11 31.45
CA CYS A 20 -8.22 21.94 31.52
C CYS A 20 -8.96 22.02 30.17
N SER A 21 -9.88 21.07 29.98
CA SER A 21 -10.95 20.96 28.98
C SER A 21 -11.28 22.19 28.11
N ARG A 22 -11.23 22.02 26.78
CA ARG A 22 -12.22 22.60 25.84
C ARG A 22 -12.51 21.64 24.69
N SER A 23 -13.76 21.20 24.62
CA SER A 23 -14.37 20.45 23.53
C SER A 23 -14.40 21.27 22.24
N GLY A 24 -13.84 20.73 21.16
CA GLY A 24 -13.99 21.24 19.80
C GLY A 24 -14.26 20.08 18.84
N SER A 25 -15.53 19.84 18.55
CA SER A 25 -15.96 18.93 17.48
C SER A 25 -15.56 19.54 16.13
N ALA A 26 -14.63 18.91 15.40
CA ALA A 26 -14.34 19.28 14.03
C ALA A 26 -15.44 18.72 13.11
N ALA A 27 -16.36 19.60 12.70
CA ALA A 27 -17.36 19.30 11.68
C ALA A 27 -16.65 19.05 10.33
N ARG A 28 -16.96 17.91 9.73
CA ARG A 28 -16.42 17.39 8.46
C ARG A 28 -16.94 18.25 7.30
N THR A 29 -16.09 19.05 6.67
CA THR A 29 -16.45 19.85 5.48
C THR A 29 -16.67 18.92 4.29
N LEU A 30 -17.93 18.51 4.06
CA LEU A 30 -18.31 17.72 2.90
C LEU A 30 -18.34 18.63 1.66
N SER A 31 -17.46 18.36 0.70
CA SER A 31 -17.42 19.04 -0.59
C SER A 31 -18.66 18.69 -1.42
N ASN A 32 -19.36 19.70 -1.94
CA ASN A 32 -20.48 19.55 -2.89
C ASN A 32 -20.02 19.28 -4.33
N ALA A 33 -18.72 19.06 -4.56
CA ALA A 33 -18.17 18.84 -5.89
C ALA A 33 -18.07 17.34 -6.21
N ARG A 34 -18.08 17.03 -7.52
CA ARG A 34 -17.83 15.67 -8.03
C ARG A 34 -16.52 15.13 -7.46
N PRO A 35 -16.53 13.90 -6.92
CA PRO A 35 -15.34 13.34 -6.31
C PRO A 35 -14.24 13.09 -7.37
N SER A 36 -13.00 13.37 -7.01
CA SER A 36 -11.83 12.97 -7.79
C SER A 36 -11.63 11.44 -7.75
N ILE A 37 -10.80 10.89 -8.64
CA ILE A 37 -10.48 9.46 -8.62
C ILE A 37 -9.87 9.05 -7.26
N GLN A 38 -9.05 9.91 -6.67
CA GLN A 38 -8.49 9.68 -5.33
C GLN A 38 -9.58 9.62 -4.26
N GLU A 39 -10.56 10.53 -4.29
CA GLU A 39 -11.67 10.53 -3.34
C GLU A 39 -12.54 9.27 -3.50
N VAL A 40 -12.77 8.83 -4.75
CA VAL A 40 -13.50 7.59 -5.04
C VAL A 40 -12.79 6.37 -4.47
N LEU A 41 -11.48 6.23 -4.74
CA LEU A 41 -10.67 5.14 -4.21
C LEU A 41 -10.61 5.17 -2.68
N SER A 42 -10.45 6.35 -2.09
CA SER A 42 -10.41 6.52 -0.63
C SER A 42 -11.74 6.12 0.01
N ALA A 43 -12.87 6.46 -0.60
CA ALA A 43 -14.19 6.07 -0.11
C ALA A 43 -14.40 4.54 -0.18
N LEU A 44 -13.94 3.90 -1.25
CA LEU A 44 -13.99 2.44 -1.39
C LEU A 44 -13.14 1.74 -0.33
N LEU A 45 -11.91 2.20 -0.10
CA LEU A 45 -11.04 1.66 0.96
C LEU A 45 -11.68 1.83 2.34
N ARG A 46 -12.26 2.99 2.65
CA ARG A 46 -13.01 3.21 3.91
C ARG A 46 -14.22 2.29 4.05
N ALA A 47 -14.88 1.98 2.94
CA ALA A 47 -16.00 1.05 2.90
C ALA A 47 -15.57 -0.43 2.97
N GLY A 48 -14.27 -0.72 3.18
CA GLY A 48 -13.75 -2.08 3.34
C GLY A 48 -13.37 -2.79 2.04
N PHE A 49 -13.36 -2.09 0.91
CA PHE A 49 -12.89 -2.67 -0.34
C PHE A 49 -11.37 -2.83 -0.30
N GLN A 50 -10.89 -3.93 -0.87
CA GLN A 50 -9.49 -4.27 -1.01
C GLN A 50 -9.12 -4.26 -2.49
N ARG A 51 -7.85 -3.95 -2.79
CA ARG A 51 -7.32 -3.98 -4.15
C ARG A 51 -6.56 -5.29 -4.35
N PRO A 52 -7.11 -6.29 -5.08
CA PRO A 52 -6.36 -7.51 -5.37
C PRO A 52 -5.14 -7.22 -6.26
N GLN A 53 -4.12 -8.07 -6.15
CA GLN A 53 -2.85 -7.96 -6.87
C GLN A 53 -3.04 -8.23 -8.37
N GLN A 54 -3.53 -7.22 -9.09
CA GLN A 54 -3.45 -6.98 -10.53
C GLN A 54 -4.47 -5.88 -10.86
N SER A 55 -4.01 -4.77 -11.40
CA SER A 55 -4.89 -3.77 -11.99
C SER A 55 -4.14 -3.11 -13.13
N GLY A 56 -4.59 -3.35 -14.35
CA GLY A 56 -4.00 -2.76 -15.55
C GLY A 56 -4.06 -1.23 -15.52
N LEU A 57 -3.21 -0.57 -16.30
CA LEU A 57 -2.97 0.89 -16.31
C LEU A 57 -4.20 1.78 -16.56
N LYS A 58 -5.37 1.21 -16.87
CA LYS A 58 -6.60 1.96 -17.23
C LYS A 58 -7.75 1.78 -16.26
N VAL A 59 -7.75 0.73 -15.44
CA VAL A 59 -8.82 0.42 -14.48
C VAL A 59 -8.24 -0.25 -13.23
N VAL A 60 -8.72 0.18 -12.07
CA VAL A 60 -8.38 -0.42 -10.77
C VAL A 60 -9.47 -1.41 -10.38
N ARG A 61 -9.11 -2.66 -10.13
CA ARG A 61 -10.02 -3.67 -9.57
C ARG A 61 -10.12 -3.47 -8.06
N MET A 62 -11.33 -3.51 -7.53
CA MET A 62 -11.62 -3.46 -6.10
C MET A 62 -12.58 -4.59 -5.74
N GLU A 63 -12.36 -5.21 -4.59
CA GLU A 63 -13.13 -6.36 -4.11
C GLU A 63 -13.58 -6.11 -2.69
N HIS A 64 -14.75 -6.60 -2.32
CA HIS A 64 -15.22 -6.52 -0.95
C HIS A 64 -15.77 -7.90 -0.53
N PRO A 65 -15.37 -8.45 0.63
CA PRO A 65 -15.83 -9.77 1.09
C PRO A 65 -17.35 -9.94 1.08
N ARG A 66 -18.09 -8.90 1.49
CA ARG A 66 -19.57 -8.88 1.48
C ARG A 66 -20.22 -8.74 0.09
N LEU A 67 -19.52 -8.19 -0.91
CA LEU A 67 -20.08 -8.03 -2.24
C LEU A 67 -19.92 -9.32 -3.07
N GLY A 68 -18.93 -10.16 -2.73
CA GLY A 68 -18.63 -11.42 -3.42
C GLY A 68 -18.13 -11.25 -4.86
N GLU A 69 -18.06 -10.01 -5.33
CA GLU A 69 -17.84 -9.64 -6.72
C GLU A 69 -16.94 -8.40 -6.79
N ALA A 70 -16.15 -8.31 -7.86
CA ALA A 70 -15.28 -7.16 -8.08
C ALA A 70 -16.04 -5.99 -8.72
N LEU A 71 -15.63 -4.78 -8.36
CA LEU A 71 -15.94 -3.56 -9.10
C LEU A 71 -14.66 -2.96 -9.65
N PHE A 72 -14.80 -2.05 -10.60
CA PHE A 72 -13.65 -1.37 -11.20
C PHE A 72 -13.77 0.15 -11.08
N VAL A 73 -12.64 0.83 -10.92
CA VAL A 73 -12.54 2.29 -10.97
C VAL A 73 -11.75 2.69 -12.21
N LYS A 74 -12.33 3.52 -13.07
CA LYS A 74 -11.64 4.07 -14.25
C LYS A 74 -10.49 4.96 -13.80
N GLN A 75 -9.35 4.82 -14.46
CA GLN A 75 -8.19 5.69 -14.23
C GLN A 75 -8.10 6.79 -15.28
N SER A 76 -7.41 7.87 -14.91
CA SER A 76 -7.05 8.99 -15.77
C SER A 76 -5.56 9.29 -15.58
N THR A 77 -5.02 10.19 -16.39
CA THR A 77 -3.63 10.65 -16.32
C THR A 77 -3.32 11.33 -14.98
N SER A 78 -4.32 11.86 -14.28
CA SER A 78 -4.23 12.44 -12.94
C SER A 78 -5.24 11.81 -12.00
N LEU A 79 -4.85 11.61 -10.73
CA LEU A 79 -5.74 11.14 -9.66
C LEU A 79 -6.73 12.23 -9.20
N GLU A 80 -6.43 13.49 -9.48
CA GLU A 80 -7.32 14.64 -9.24
C GLU A 80 -8.40 14.79 -10.32
N SER A 81 -8.30 14.03 -11.42
CA SER A 81 -9.30 14.04 -12.49
C SER A 81 -10.68 13.65 -11.95
N ARG A 82 -11.68 14.45 -12.29
CA ARG A 82 -13.09 14.23 -11.94
C ARG A 82 -13.84 13.63 -13.12
N LEU A 83 -13.70 12.31 -13.29
CA LEU A 83 -14.38 11.59 -14.37
C LEU A 83 -15.89 11.61 -14.16
N GLN A 84 -16.65 11.71 -15.27
CA GLN A 84 -18.10 11.71 -15.20
C GLN A 84 -18.65 10.42 -14.59
N ALA A 85 -18.11 9.26 -14.98
CA ALA A 85 -18.53 7.95 -14.49
C ALA A 85 -17.31 7.11 -14.09
N PRO A 86 -16.74 7.32 -12.88
CA PRO A 86 -15.51 6.67 -12.45
C PRO A 86 -15.70 5.22 -12.00
N LEU A 87 -16.88 4.83 -11.49
CA LEU A 87 -17.12 3.49 -10.94
C LEU A 87 -17.74 2.58 -12.00
N VAL A 88 -17.32 1.33 -12.09
CA VAL A 88 -17.83 0.35 -13.05
C VAL A 88 -18.26 -0.91 -12.30
N LEU A 89 -19.54 -1.24 -12.42
CA LEU A 89 -20.18 -2.40 -11.80
C LEU A 89 -20.42 -3.52 -12.81
N LEU A 90 -20.60 -4.74 -12.31
CA LEU A 90 -20.99 -5.89 -13.13
C LEU A 90 -22.35 -5.66 -13.80
N PRO A 91 -22.57 -6.16 -15.03
CA PRO A 91 -23.86 -6.01 -15.72
C PRO A 91 -25.08 -6.58 -14.99
N ARG A 92 -24.89 -7.52 -14.04
CA ARG A 92 -25.99 -8.04 -13.22
C ARG A 92 -26.66 -6.97 -12.35
N TYR A 93 -25.99 -5.85 -12.09
CA TYR A 93 -26.57 -4.71 -11.38
C TYR A 93 -27.55 -3.90 -12.23
N GLU A 94 -27.76 -4.23 -13.51
CA GLU A 94 -28.76 -3.56 -14.37
C GLU A 94 -30.18 -3.66 -13.77
N GLU A 95 -30.54 -4.80 -13.17
CA GLU A 95 -31.85 -4.98 -12.51
C GLU A 95 -32.03 -4.06 -11.29
N ARG A 96 -30.93 -3.73 -10.60
CA ARG A 96 -30.92 -2.83 -9.44
C ARG A 96 -30.60 -1.39 -9.83
N LEU A 97 -30.35 -1.10 -11.11
CA LEU A 97 -29.84 0.18 -11.57
C LEU A 97 -30.83 1.32 -11.33
N GLN A 98 -32.13 1.08 -11.50
CA GLN A 98 -33.15 2.09 -11.20
C GLN A 98 -33.12 2.53 -9.73
N GLN A 99 -32.84 1.61 -8.81
CA GLN A 99 -32.74 1.91 -7.38
C GLN A 99 -31.45 2.66 -7.06
N ILE A 100 -30.35 2.32 -7.74
CA ILE A 100 -29.07 3.02 -7.60
C ILE A 100 -29.16 4.46 -8.14
N LEU A 101 -29.79 4.64 -9.31
CA LEU A 101 -30.01 5.97 -9.90
C LEU A 101 -31.04 6.83 -9.14
N ALA A 102 -31.84 6.22 -8.26
CA ALA A 102 -32.72 6.97 -7.36
C ALA A 102 -31.97 7.66 -6.22
N ILE A 103 -30.70 7.28 -5.97
CA ILE A 103 -29.83 7.96 -5.01
C ILE A 103 -29.46 9.33 -5.59
N ALA A 104 -29.75 10.40 -4.84
CA ALA A 104 -29.50 11.76 -5.29
C ALA A 104 -28.02 11.98 -5.61
N GLY A 105 -27.72 12.46 -6.81
CA GLY A 105 -26.36 12.71 -7.27
C GLY A 105 -25.65 11.50 -7.90
N VAL A 106 -26.33 10.38 -8.13
CA VAL A 106 -25.80 9.27 -8.94
C VAL A 106 -26.22 9.45 -10.40
N GLU A 107 -25.25 9.33 -11.31
CA GLU A 107 -25.44 9.50 -12.76
C GLU A 107 -25.01 8.23 -13.50
N ARG A 108 -25.58 7.95 -14.67
CA ARG A 108 -25.08 6.89 -15.56
C ARG A 108 -24.05 7.48 -16.54
N GLY A 109 -23.06 6.69 -16.94
CA GLY A 109 -22.18 7.04 -18.05
C GLY A 109 -22.93 7.33 -19.35
N SER A 110 -22.28 8.04 -20.27
CA SER A 110 -22.85 8.49 -21.54
C SER A 110 -23.18 7.36 -22.53
N THR A 111 -22.57 6.19 -22.34
CA THR A 111 -22.81 4.97 -23.13
C THR A 111 -23.58 3.94 -22.30
N SER A 112 -24.43 3.12 -22.93
CA SER A 112 -25.19 2.08 -22.21
C SER A 112 -24.28 1.11 -21.45
N TYR A 113 -23.09 0.79 -21.99
CA TYR A 113 -22.11 -0.09 -21.35
C TYR A 113 -20.68 0.39 -21.62
N TYR A 114 -19.87 0.37 -20.56
CA TYR A 114 -18.43 0.61 -20.65
C TYR A 114 -17.70 -0.68 -21.04
N HIS A 115 -16.94 -0.65 -22.13
CA HIS A 115 -16.20 -1.80 -22.65
C HIS A 115 -14.68 -1.59 -22.47
N ASN A 116 -13.99 -2.56 -21.86
CA ASN A 116 -12.54 -2.51 -21.69
C ASN A 116 -11.97 -3.92 -21.46
N SER A 117 -10.90 -4.30 -22.17
CA SER A 117 -10.25 -5.61 -22.06
C SER A 117 -9.64 -5.90 -20.68
N ASN A 118 -9.44 -4.86 -19.85
CA ASN A 118 -8.89 -4.97 -18.50
C ASN A 118 -9.95 -5.24 -17.42
N LEU A 119 -11.25 -5.30 -17.76
CA LEU A 119 -12.31 -5.73 -16.85
C LEU A 119 -12.29 -7.27 -16.70
N ARG A 120 -11.18 -7.81 -16.21
CA ARG A 120 -11.01 -9.26 -16.05
C ARG A 120 -12.04 -9.80 -15.06
N GLY A 121 -12.70 -10.90 -15.41
CA GLY A 121 -13.79 -11.48 -14.63
C GLY A 121 -15.18 -10.90 -14.93
N PHE A 122 -15.29 -9.84 -15.74
CA PHE A 122 -16.58 -9.35 -16.22
C PHE A 122 -17.03 -10.15 -17.47
N PRO A 123 -18.35 -10.29 -17.70
CA PRO A 123 -18.85 -10.93 -18.91
C PRO A 123 -18.40 -10.16 -20.15
N LYS A 124 -18.24 -10.89 -21.26
CA LYS A 124 -17.85 -10.32 -22.56
C LYS A 124 -19.02 -10.30 -23.51
N ARG A 125 -19.02 -9.32 -24.43
CA ARG A 125 -20.00 -9.21 -25.51
C ARG A 125 -19.34 -8.65 -26.76
N ARG A 126 -19.98 -8.84 -27.91
CA ARG A 126 -19.61 -8.14 -29.14
C ARG A 126 -19.96 -6.66 -29.03
N ASN A 127 -19.00 -5.83 -29.41
CA ASN A 127 -19.15 -4.37 -29.51
C ASN A 127 -18.52 -3.87 -30.81
N GLY A 128 -19.19 -4.13 -31.94
CA GLY A 128 -18.80 -3.64 -33.27
C GLY A 128 -17.54 -4.25 -33.91
N GLY A 129 -16.70 -4.97 -33.17
CA GLY A 129 -15.51 -5.66 -33.66
C GLY A 129 -15.65 -7.19 -33.75
N GLU A 130 -14.59 -7.88 -34.19
CA GLU A 130 -14.58 -9.34 -34.39
C GLU A 130 -14.53 -10.15 -33.08
N ALA A 131 -13.95 -9.60 -32.02
CA ALA A 131 -13.74 -10.29 -30.74
C ALA A 131 -14.64 -9.74 -29.63
N ASP A 132 -15.01 -10.62 -28.69
CA ASP A 132 -15.79 -10.24 -27.51
C ASP A 132 -14.94 -9.45 -26.51
N ILE A 133 -15.47 -8.33 -26.04
CA ILE A 133 -14.80 -7.43 -25.08
C ILE A 133 -15.60 -7.40 -23.79
N ALA A 134 -14.89 -7.42 -22.65
CA ALA A 134 -15.51 -7.33 -21.33
C ALA A 134 -16.23 -5.99 -21.15
N TYR A 135 -17.40 -6.02 -20.51
CA TYR A 135 -18.26 -4.85 -20.35
C TYR A 135 -18.88 -4.75 -18.96
N GLY A 136 -19.17 -3.52 -18.54
CA GLY A 136 -19.79 -3.20 -17.26
C GLY A 136 -20.66 -1.94 -17.34
N ILE A 137 -21.33 -1.64 -16.24
CA ILE A 137 -22.18 -0.45 -16.09
C ILE A 137 -21.37 0.61 -15.36
N ASP A 138 -21.16 1.77 -15.98
CA ASP A 138 -20.42 2.86 -15.37
C ASP A 138 -21.34 3.88 -14.69
N LEU A 139 -20.97 4.23 -13.46
CA LEU A 139 -21.68 5.15 -12.57
C LEU A 139 -20.82 6.37 -12.25
N GLY A 140 -21.49 7.51 -12.28
CA GLY A 140 -21.05 8.84 -11.95
C GLY A 140 -21.60 9.33 -10.64
N PHE A 141 -20.90 10.29 -10.05
CA PHE A 141 -21.31 10.93 -8.80
C PHE A 141 -21.15 12.44 -8.92
N SER A 142 -22.17 13.20 -8.56
CA SER A 142 -22.12 14.67 -8.55
C SER A 142 -21.46 15.20 -7.27
N HIS A 143 -21.41 14.39 -6.20
CA HIS A 143 -20.80 14.72 -4.90
C HIS A 143 -20.43 13.46 -4.10
N ALA A 144 -19.56 13.60 -3.10
CA ALA A 144 -19.00 12.47 -2.35
C ALA A 144 -20.05 11.65 -1.57
N THR A 145 -21.12 12.29 -1.06
CA THR A 145 -22.16 11.58 -0.30
C THR A 145 -22.97 10.62 -1.17
N ALA A 146 -23.15 10.90 -2.47
CA ALA A 146 -23.82 9.99 -3.40
C ALA A 146 -23.02 8.69 -3.58
N LEU A 147 -21.69 8.78 -3.60
CA LEU A 147 -20.81 7.62 -3.64
C LEU A 147 -20.94 6.81 -2.34
N GLU A 148 -20.85 7.45 -1.17
CA GLU A 148 -20.96 6.77 0.12
C GLU A 148 -22.31 6.03 0.26
N GLN A 149 -23.42 6.69 -0.09
CA GLN A 149 -24.76 6.08 -0.11
C GLN A 149 -24.88 4.92 -1.10
N THR A 150 -24.23 5.03 -2.26
CA THR A 150 -24.19 3.93 -3.24
C THR A 150 -23.43 2.73 -2.69
N LEU A 151 -22.29 2.94 -2.02
CA LEU A 151 -21.51 1.86 -1.41
C LEU A 151 -22.30 1.17 -0.28
N GLU A 152 -22.97 1.93 0.57
CA GLU A 152 -23.87 1.38 1.59
C GLU A 152 -24.97 0.51 0.98
N TYR A 153 -25.60 1.00 -0.10
CA TYR A 153 -26.63 0.27 -0.83
C TYR A 153 -26.11 -1.03 -1.47
N LEU A 154 -24.91 -0.98 -2.07
CA LEU A 154 -24.26 -2.16 -2.68
C LEU A 154 -23.89 -3.20 -1.63
N LEU A 155 -23.37 -2.78 -0.47
CA LEU A 155 -22.97 -3.66 0.62
C LEU A 155 -24.15 -4.16 1.46
N GLY A 156 -25.37 -3.68 1.19
CA GLY A 156 -26.57 -4.05 1.92
C GLY A 156 -26.56 -3.58 3.38
N ALA A 157 -25.83 -2.50 3.68
CA ALA A 157 -25.89 -1.85 4.98
C ALA A 157 -27.23 -1.11 5.06
N LYS A 158 -28.24 -1.76 5.63
CA LYS A 158 -29.45 -1.05 6.06
C LYS A 158 -29.03 0.02 7.07
N THR A 159 -29.49 1.24 6.84
CA THR A 159 -29.51 2.34 7.80
C THR A 159 -29.84 1.84 9.22
N ALA A 160 -28.84 1.88 10.10
CA ALA A 160 -29.03 1.74 11.53
C ALA A 160 -28.24 2.85 12.22
N VAL A 161 -29.00 3.76 12.81
CA VAL A 161 -28.56 4.84 13.69
C VAL A 161 -27.74 4.25 14.85
N ALA A 162 -26.69 4.99 15.20
CA ALA A 162 -25.87 4.96 16.42
C ALA A 162 -26.09 3.81 17.43
N VAL A 163 -25.05 3.01 17.66
CA VAL A 163 -24.72 2.50 18.99
C VAL A 163 -23.20 2.56 19.19
N ALA A 164 -22.81 3.16 20.30
CA ALA A 164 -21.44 3.31 20.75
C ALA A 164 -20.87 2.03 21.38
N LEU A 165 -19.57 1.80 21.13
CA LEU A 165 -18.53 1.19 22.00
C LEU A 165 -18.62 -0.33 22.31
N PRO A 166 -17.51 -1.01 22.68
CA PRO A 166 -16.26 -0.45 23.21
C PRO A 166 -14.96 -0.83 22.47
N ALA A 167 -13.95 -0.04 22.82
CA ALA A 167 -12.55 -0.19 22.49
C ALA A 167 -11.98 -1.53 22.97
N SER A 168 -11.26 -2.21 22.07
CA SER A 168 -10.07 -3.01 22.39
C SER A 168 -9.51 -3.57 21.08
N GLN A 169 -8.49 -2.89 20.56
CA GLN A 169 -7.33 -3.49 19.91
C GLN A 169 -6.42 -2.34 19.45
N GLU A 170 -5.41 -2.08 20.28
CA GLU A 170 -4.29 -1.20 19.99
C GLU A 170 -3.60 -1.69 18.71
N LEU A 171 -3.75 -0.92 17.62
CA LEU A 171 -2.84 -0.95 16.49
C LEU A 171 -1.97 0.29 16.61
N VAL A 172 -0.77 0.03 17.12
CA VAL A 172 0.42 0.89 17.09
C VAL A 172 0.42 1.84 15.90
N GLU A 173 0.24 3.12 16.21
CA GLU A 173 0.56 4.24 15.34
C GLU A 173 2.07 4.17 15.06
N ALA A 174 2.44 3.69 13.87
CA ALA A 174 3.72 4.07 13.32
C ALA A 174 3.61 5.57 13.04
N GLU A 175 4.27 6.39 13.86
CA GLU A 175 4.55 7.79 13.58
C GLU A 175 5.09 7.89 12.15
N VAL A 176 4.22 8.27 11.23
CA VAL A 176 4.62 8.78 9.93
C VAL A 176 5.14 10.16 10.23
N LEU A 177 6.45 10.30 10.36
CA LEU A 177 7.10 11.59 10.17
C LEU A 177 6.64 12.10 8.81
N ASP A 178 5.72 13.06 8.85
CA ASP A 178 5.21 13.78 7.71
C ASP A 178 6.35 14.62 7.11
N LEU A 179 7.14 13.99 6.25
CA LEU A 179 8.08 14.66 5.37
C LEU A 179 7.41 15.01 4.02
N SER A 180 6.07 14.99 3.94
CA SER A 180 5.35 15.30 2.69
C SER A 180 5.23 16.80 2.40
N GLU A 181 5.68 17.67 3.31
CA GLU A 181 5.69 19.12 3.09
C GLU A 181 6.93 19.67 2.35
N GLN A 182 7.86 18.83 1.88
CA GLN A 182 9.06 19.31 1.18
C GLN A 182 9.36 18.57 -0.15
N ALA A 183 8.36 18.45 -1.03
CA ALA A 183 8.61 18.12 -2.44
C ALA A 183 7.85 19.08 -3.36
N HIS A 184 8.60 19.90 -4.09
CA HIS A 184 8.09 20.96 -4.96
C HIS A 184 8.12 20.52 -6.44
N SER A 185 7.42 19.43 -6.82
CA SER A 185 6.96 19.21 -8.22
C SER A 185 6.08 17.95 -8.37
N ASP A 186 5.16 17.97 -9.34
CA ASP A 186 4.31 16.82 -9.73
C ASP A 186 5.12 15.58 -10.16
N THR A 187 6.35 15.78 -10.63
CA THR A 187 7.26 14.71 -11.07
C THR A 187 7.82 13.91 -9.89
N GLU A 188 8.08 14.56 -8.76
CA GLU A 188 8.56 13.91 -7.53
C GLU A 188 7.43 13.11 -6.87
N ARG A 189 6.19 13.62 -6.93
CA ARG A 189 5.00 12.91 -6.44
C ARG A 189 4.70 11.65 -7.25
N ASP A 190 4.80 11.71 -8.57
CA ASP A 190 4.67 10.53 -9.45
C ASP A 190 5.80 9.52 -9.26
N ALA A 191 7.03 9.99 -8.99
CA ALA A 191 8.15 9.12 -8.64
C ALA A 191 7.93 8.42 -7.29
N LEU A 192 7.39 9.12 -6.29
CA LEU A 192 7.00 8.56 -4.99
C LEU A 192 5.87 7.53 -5.10
N ILE A 193 4.86 7.78 -5.95
CA ILE A 193 3.76 6.84 -6.19
C ILE A 193 4.26 5.60 -6.96
N LYS A 194 5.08 5.77 -7.99
CA LYS A 194 5.72 4.66 -8.72
C LYS A 194 6.67 3.88 -7.81
N ALA A 195 7.39 4.57 -6.92
CA ALA A 195 8.21 3.92 -5.91
C ALA A 195 7.37 3.08 -4.96
N ARG A 196 6.21 3.59 -4.51
CA ARG A 196 5.29 2.88 -3.62
C ARG A 196 4.62 1.66 -4.27
N ILE A 197 4.22 1.76 -5.54
CA ILE A 197 3.64 0.65 -6.31
C ILE A 197 4.71 -0.39 -6.69
N GLY A 198 5.92 0.07 -7.03
CA GLY A 198 7.08 -0.78 -7.26
C GLY A 198 7.50 -1.52 -5.99
N GLN A 199 7.48 -0.86 -4.83
CA GLN A 199 7.77 -1.45 -3.52
C GLN A 199 6.71 -2.48 -3.08
N SER A 200 5.41 -2.24 -3.37
CA SER A 200 4.39 -3.22 -3.01
C SER A 200 4.50 -4.51 -3.82
N GLY A 201 4.67 -4.41 -5.16
CA GLY A 201 4.85 -5.61 -5.99
C GLY A 201 6.16 -6.35 -5.70
N TYR A 202 7.26 -5.60 -5.59
CA TYR A 202 8.58 -6.15 -5.26
C TYR A 202 8.60 -6.86 -3.90
N ARG A 203 7.96 -6.29 -2.89
CA ARG A 203 7.84 -6.92 -1.56
C ARG A 203 7.05 -8.23 -1.63
N ASP A 204 5.94 -8.24 -2.37
CA ASP A 204 5.12 -9.43 -2.53
C ASP A 204 5.90 -10.53 -3.27
N ASP A 205 6.67 -10.17 -4.30
CA ASP A 205 7.55 -11.10 -5.03
C ASP A 205 8.63 -11.69 -4.11
N LEU A 206 9.21 -10.89 -3.22
CA LEU A 206 10.16 -11.37 -2.22
C LEU A 206 9.51 -12.25 -1.15
N LEU A 207 8.29 -11.94 -0.71
CA LEU A 207 7.53 -12.79 0.20
C LEU A 207 7.23 -14.15 -0.44
N ALA A 208 6.85 -14.16 -1.72
CA ALA A 208 6.61 -15.40 -2.47
C ALA A 208 7.90 -16.21 -2.70
N TYR A 209 9.02 -15.54 -3.00
CA TYR A 209 10.29 -16.20 -3.26
C TYR A 209 10.93 -16.76 -1.97
N TRP A 210 11.00 -15.97 -0.90
CA TRP A 210 11.68 -16.37 0.33
C TRP A 210 10.77 -17.15 1.29
N GLY A 211 9.45 -16.91 1.30
CA GLY A 211 8.50 -17.54 2.23
C GLY A 211 8.69 -17.16 3.71
N GLY A 212 9.62 -16.25 4.02
CA GLY A 212 10.04 -15.86 5.37
C GLY A 212 11.40 -15.19 5.32
N CYS A 213 11.97 -14.81 6.46
CA CYS A 213 13.28 -14.16 6.50
C CYS A 213 14.34 -15.02 5.77
N ALA A 214 15.11 -14.40 4.88
CA ALA A 214 16.17 -15.03 4.10
C ALA A 214 17.25 -15.70 4.98
N VAL A 215 17.35 -15.31 6.25
CA VAL A 215 18.37 -15.80 7.20
C VAL A 215 17.75 -16.57 8.38
N THR A 216 16.77 -15.98 9.08
CA THR A 216 16.28 -16.51 10.37
C THR A 216 15.02 -17.36 10.27
N ASP A 217 14.45 -17.50 9.08
CA ASP A 217 13.19 -18.22 8.83
C ASP A 217 11.94 -17.61 9.51
N CYS A 218 12.06 -16.41 10.10
CA CYS A 218 10.91 -15.67 10.63
C CYS A 218 9.83 -15.51 9.54
N CYS A 219 8.65 -16.05 9.76
CA CYS A 219 7.58 -16.10 8.77
C CYS A 219 6.47 -15.05 8.99
N VAL A 220 6.56 -14.23 10.04
CA VAL A 220 5.60 -13.16 10.36
C VAL A 220 5.84 -11.97 9.42
N PRO A 221 5.00 -11.74 8.39
CA PRO A 221 5.29 -10.78 7.34
C PRO A 221 5.46 -9.34 7.84
N GLU A 222 4.76 -8.96 8.91
CA GLU A 222 4.80 -7.64 9.54
C GLU A 222 6.17 -7.31 10.14
N LEU A 223 6.94 -8.34 10.51
CA LEU A 223 8.30 -8.20 11.04
C LEU A 223 9.37 -8.21 9.95
N LEU A 224 8.99 -8.35 8.69
CA LEU A 224 9.94 -8.50 7.59
C LEU A 224 10.05 -7.22 6.76
N ARG A 225 11.27 -6.94 6.30
CA ARG A 225 11.60 -5.83 5.41
C ARG A 225 12.15 -6.35 4.10
N ALA A 226 11.71 -5.72 3.01
CA ALA A 226 12.20 -5.98 1.67
C ALA A 226 13.41 -5.06 1.44
N SER A 227 14.61 -5.59 1.72
CA SER A 227 15.87 -4.87 1.54
C SER A 227 16.40 -5.12 0.13
N HIS A 228 16.80 -4.05 -0.57
CA HIS A 228 17.50 -4.16 -1.85
C HIS A 228 18.98 -4.48 -1.61
N ILE A 229 19.51 -5.49 -2.30
CA ILE A 229 20.95 -5.82 -2.23
C ILE A 229 21.78 -4.68 -2.83
N LYS A 230 21.49 -4.31 -4.07
CA LYS A 230 21.96 -3.07 -4.71
C LYS A 230 20.90 -2.00 -4.46
N PRO A 231 21.21 -0.97 -3.65
CA PRO A 231 20.25 0.00 -3.18
C PRO A 231 19.66 0.78 -4.35
N TRP A 232 18.39 1.19 -4.18
CA TRP A 232 17.59 1.88 -5.18
C TRP A 232 18.33 2.99 -5.93
N ARG A 233 19.08 3.82 -5.19
CA ARG A 233 19.84 4.97 -5.71
C ARG A 233 20.88 4.58 -6.77
N ALA A 234 21.44 3.38 -6.67
CA ALA A 234 22.46 2.86 -7.59
C ALA A 234 21.88 1.87 -8.61
N ALA A 235 20.67 1.36 -8.38
CA ALA A 235 20.03 0.37 -9.23
C ALA A 235 19.31 1.02 -10.43
N SER A 236 19.43 0.37 -11.59
CA SER A 236 18.69 0.70 -12.81
C SER A 236 17.19 0.39 -12.68
N PRO A 237 16.33 0.92 -13.56
CA PRO A 237 14.88 0.65 -13.50
C PRO A 237 14.51 -0.85 -13.48
N ALA A 238 15.26 -1.69 -14.21
CA ALA A 238 15.03 -3.14 -14.22
C ALA A 238 15.49 -3.78 -12.90
N GLU A 239 16.67 -3.41 -12.39
CA GLU A 239 17.22 -3.94 -11.14
C GLU A 239 16.38 -3.56 -9.91
N ARG A 240 15.64 -2.44 -9.95
CA ARG A 240 14.74 -2.01 -8.85
C ARG A 240 13.53 -2.93 -8.67
N LEU A 241 13.13 -3.61 -9.74
CA LEU A 241 11.97 -4.50 -9.77
C LEU A 241 12.38 -5.98 -9.82
N ASP A 242 13.68 -6.27 -9.86
CA ASP A 242 14.21 -7.63 -9.92
C ASP A 242 14.19 -8.27 -8.52
N PRO A 243 13.39 -9.33 -8.27
CA PRO A 243 13.36 -10.00 -6.97
C PRO A 243 14.71 -10.58 -6.56
N PHE A 244 15.61 -10.90 -7.50
CA PHE A 244 16.96 -11.36 -7.19
C PHE A 244 17.88 -10.25 -6.68
N ASN A 245 17.47 -8.99 -6.81
CA ASN A 245 18.11 -7.85 -6.16
C ASN A 245 17.55 -7.60 -4.74
N GLY A 246 16.94 -8.60 -4.10
CA GLY A 246 16.26 -8.40 -2.83
C GLY A 246 16.42 -9.53 -1.82
N LEU A 247 16.51 -9.12 -0.55
CA LEU A 247 16.49 -10.00 0.61
C LEU A 247 15.30 -9.63 1.49
N LEU A 248 14.61 -10.65 1.97
CA LEU A 248 13.57 -10.47 2.98
C LEU A 248 14.20 -10.63 4.38
N LEU A 249 14.35 -9.55 5.15
CA LEU A 249 15.15 -9.55 6.37
C LEU A 249 14.32 -9.12 7.59
N THR A 250 14.69 -9.60 8.78
CA THR A 250 14.19 -9.02 10.04
C THR A 250 14.78 -7.62 10.24
N PRO A 251 14.16 -6.75 11.06
CA PRO A 251 14.51 -5.32 11.10
C PRO A 251 15.96 -5.05 11.53
N ASN A 252 16.49 -5.90 12.42
CA ASN A 252 17.89 -5.87 12.86
C ASN A 252 18.87 -6.24 11.73
N LEU A 253 18.56 -7.27 10.94
CA LEU A 253 19.40 -7.71 9.83
C LEU A 253 19.34 -6.73 8.65
N ASP A 254 18.14 -6.25 8.33
CA ASP A 254 17.88 -5.22 7.33
C ASP A 254 18.74 -3.98 7.60
N LEU A 255 18.65 -3.41 8.80
CA LEU A 255 19.39 -2.21 9.15
C LEU A 255 20.91 -2.45 9.16
N ALA A 256 21.36 -3.61 9.66
CA ALA A 256 22.78 -3.94 9.65
C ALA A 256 23.33 -4.09 8.22
N PHE A 257 22.56 -4.71 7.33
CA PHE A 257 22.91 -4.91 5.93
C PHE A 257 22.94 -3.58 5.17
N ASP A 258 21.88 -2.78 5.26
CA ASP A 258 21.76 -1.47 4.60
C ASP A 258 22.87 -0.48 5.02
N ARG A 259 23.36 -0.60 6.27
CA ARG A 259 24.47 0.22 6.79
C ARG A 259 25.85 -0.31 6.44
N GLY A 260 25.94 -1.49 5.83
CA GLY A 260 27.18 -2.17 5.46
C GLY A 260 27.91 -2.81 6.65
N LEU A 261 27.24 -2.99 7.79
CA LEU A 261 27.81 -3.67 8.97
C LEU A 261 27.85 -5.19 8.79
N ILE A 262 26.99 -5.72 7.91
CA ILE A 262 27.03 -7.11 7.47
C ILE A 262 26.91 -7.17 5.94
N SER A 263 27.35 -8.27 5.36
CA SER A 263 27.10 -8.63 3.96
C SER A 263 27.00 -10.16 3.85
N PHE A 264 26.91 -10.69 2.63
CA PHE A 264 26.97 -12.13 2.38
C PHE A 264 27.97 -12.45 1.26
N ASP A 265 28.68 -13.57 1.39
CA ASP A 265 29.54 -14.09 0.32
C ASP A 265 28.71 -14.76 -0.80
N ASP A 266 29.38 -15.31 -1.82
CA ASP A 266 28.72 -15.92 -2.98
C ASP A 266 28.10 -17.29 -2.68
N GLN A 267 28.34 -17.82 -1.48
CA GLN A 267 27.75 -19.03 -0.91
C GLN A 267 26.62 -18.68 0.07
N GLY A 268 26.39 -17.39 0.32
CA GLY A 268 25.38 -16.87 1.23
C GLY A 268 25.81 -16.85 2.69
N GLN A 269 27.08 -17.12 3.03
CA GLN A 269 27.58 -17.00 4.40
C GLN A 269 27.64 -15.53 4.81
N ILE A 270 27.21 -15.22 6.03
CA ILE A 270 27.29 -13.85 6.53
C ILE A 270 28.74 -13.41 6.69
N LEU A 271 29.01 -12.17 6.31
CA LEU A 271 30.26 -11.45 6.53
C LEU A 271 29.96 -10.34 7.54
N LEU A 272 30.74 -10.26 8.61
CA LEU A 272 30.62 -9.20 9.61
C LEU A 272 31.71 -8.15 9.34
N GLY A 273 31.32 -6.88 9.30
CA GLY A 273 32.26 -5.78 9.11
C GLY A 273 33.04 -5.44 10.39
N GLU A 274 34.23 -4.85 10.26
CA GLU A 274 35.07 -4.47 11.41
C GLU A 274 34.40 -3.47 12.36
N ASP A 275 33.51 -2.62 11.82
CA ASP A 275 32.74 -1.62 12.59
C ASP A 275 31.65 -2.24 13.49
N LEU A 276 31.30 -3.51 13.30
CA LEU A 276 30.26 -4.17 14.10
C LEU A 276 30.86 -4.72 15.40
N ASN A 277 30.66 -3.99 16.49
CA ASN A 277 31.09 -4.43 17.82
C ASN A 277 30.57 -5.86 18.13
N PRO A 278 31.45 -6.80 18.55
CA PRO A 278 31.06 -8.19 18.79
C PRO A 278 29.98 -8.41 19.87
N ASP A 279 29.94 -7.55 20.89
CA ASP A 279 28.94 -7.64 21.96
C ASP A 279 27.56 -7.22 21.43
N SER A 280 27.52 -6.15 20.64
CA SER A 280 26.30 -5.72 19.92
C SER A 280 25.83 -6.77 18.92
N ALA A 281 26.76 -7.40 18.18
CA ALA A 281 26.43 -8.49 17.26
C ALA A 281 25.75 -9.65 17.99
N ARG A 282 26.30 -10.06 19.14
CA ARG A 282 25.69 -11.11 19.98
C ARG A 282 24.34 -10.68 20.54
N ALA A 283 24.20 -9.45 21.03
CA ALA A 283 22.93 -8.93 21.56
C ALA A 283 21.81 -8.93 20.50
N LEU A 284 22.16 -8.73 19.23
CA LEU A 284 21.24 -8.76 18.09
C LEU A 284 21.12 -10.14 17.42
N ASN A 285 21.73 -11.18 18.00
CA ASN A 285 21.83 -12.53 17.43
C ASN A 285 22.40 -12.57 16.01
N ILE A 286 23.30 -11.64 15.68
CA ILE A 286 24.05 -11.62 14.42
C ILE A 286 25.34 -12.41 14.66
N THR A 287 25.31 -13.70 14.35
CA THR A 287 26.45 -14.60 14.55
C THR A 287 27.13 -14.96 13.22
N PRO A 288 28.43 -15.28 13.22
CA PRO A 288 29.14 -15.73 12.01
C PRO A 288 28.58 -17.00 11.39
N SER A 289 27.69 -17.74 12.08
CA SER A 289 27.05 -18.96 11.57
C SER A 289 25.81 -18.68 10.71
N LEU A 290 25.30 -17.44 10.70
CA LEU A 290 24.14 -17.08 9.90
C LEU A 290 24.46 -17.16 8.40
N ARG A 291 23.48 -17.60 7.62
CA ARG A 291 23.59 -17.70 6.16
C ARG A 291 22.25 -17.47 5.50
N LEU A 292 22.27 -17.09 4.24
CA LEU A 292 21.10 -17.12 3.37
C LEU A 292 20.63 -18.58 3.21
N ARG A 293 19.32 -18.80 3.37
CA ARG A 293 18.69 -20.13 3.24
C ARG A 293 18.76 -20.67 1.80
N GLN A 294 18.71 -19.77 0.81
CA GLN A 294 18.82 -20.08 -0.60
C GLN A 294 19.58 -18.96 -1.33
N ILE A 295 20.33 -19.30 -2.36
CA ILE A 295 21.06 -18.33 -3.19
C ILE A 295 21.12 -18.81 -4.64
N GLU A 296 20.53 -18.03 -5.52
CA GLU A 296 20.59 -18.23 -6.98
C GLU A 296 21.74 -17.44 -7.62
N PRO A 297 22.29 -17.88 -8.77
CA PRO A 297 23.36 -17.18 -9.48
C PRO A 297 23.08 -15.69 -9.73
N GLN A 298 21.81 -15.32 -9.93
CA GLN A 298 21.36 -13.94 -10.15
C GLN A 298 21.67 -13.02 -8.95
N HIS A 299 21.66 -13.52 -7.71
CA HIS A 299 21.98 -12.70 -6.53
C HIS A 299 23.46 -12.31 -6.47
N ARG A 300 24.35 -13.14 -7.04
CA ARG A 300 25.80 -12.98 -6.86
C ARG A 300 26.31 -11.64 -7.38
N GLY A 301 25.79 -11.20 -8.52
CA GLY A 301 26.15 -9.89 -9.09
C GLY A 301 25.79 -8.73 -8.16
N TYR A 302 24.61 -8.78 -7.56
CA TYR A 302 24.17 -7.76 -6.60
C TYR A 302 24.96 -7.84 -5.29
N LEU A 303 25.20 -9.04 -4.75
CA LEU A 303 25.97 -9.22 -3.52
C LEU A 303 27.43 -8.79 -3.69
N ALA A 304 28.04 -9.07 -4.85
CA ALA A 304 29.36 -8.57 -5.19
C ALA A 304 29.38 -7.04 -5.18
N TRP A 305 28.39 -6.40 -5.84
CA TRP A 305 28.24 -4.95 -5.80
C TRP A 305 28.12 -4.42 -4.36
N HIS A 306 27.29 -5.05 -3.52
CA HIS A 306 27.11 -4.65 -2.12
C HIS A 306 28.43 -4.73 -1.34
N ARG A 307 29.19 -5.82 -1.50
CA ARG A 307 30.50 -6.02 -0.86
C ARG A 307 31.55 -5.00 -1.30
N GLU A 308 31.47 -4.51 -2.53
CA GLU A 308 32.41 -3.54 -3.08
C GLU A 308 32.09 -2.09 -2.72
N HIS A 309 30.80 -1.74 -2.58
CA HIS A 309 30.36 -0.35 -2.51
C HIS A 309 29.75 0.08 -1.16
N LEU A 310 29.23 -0.87 -0.36
CA LEU A 310 28.54 -0.57 0.89
C LEU A 310 29.16 -1.27 2.10
N PHE A 311 29.60 -2.52 1.93
CA PHE A 311 30.16 -3.29 3.04
C PHE A 311 31.41 -2.63 3.59
N ARG A 312 31.40 -2.38 4.89
CA ARG A 312 32.51 -1.81 5.63
C ARG A 312 33.39 -2.97 6.06
N LYS A 313 34.46 -3.16 5.31
CA LYS A 313 35.50 -4.14 5.64
C LYS A 313 36.15 -3.69 6.92
#